data_AF-A0A3Y7RV57-F1
#
_entry.id   AF-A0A3Y7RV57-F1
#
_cell.length_a   1.000
_cell.length_b   1.000
_cell.length_c   1.000
_cell.angle_alpha   90.00
_cell.angle_beta   90.00
_cell.angle_gamma   90.00
#
_symmetry.space_group_name_H-M   'P 1'
#
loop_
_entity.id
_entity.type
_entity.pdbx_description
1 polymer ?
#
loop_
_entity_poly.entity_id
_entity_poly.type
_entity_poly.pdbx_seq_one_letter_code
_entity_poly.pdbx_strand_id
1 'polypeptide(L)'
;MNVNECVGFLGHSSSFPLFDSFLANNQIMTRPKGKESYETLKSLDHKTVLSFQLLADFKEESLIPVKSEGKSILSEIEVHTGNTGTLPYGLSFKDRVEDIKKKLNNIVDNVSIPERKILTFHHDSLLISIFFNKNKEIFMIKMFVPSIYDKKNLGIEINNPAR
;
A
#
# COMPACT_ATOMS: atom_id res chain seq x y z
N MET A 1 6.45 -6.45 -11.62
CA MET A 1 6.30 -5.02 -11.27
C MET A 1 7.27 -4.67 -10.15
N ASN A 2 8.00 -3.56 -10.27
CA ASN A 2 8.85 -3.05 -9.19
C ASN A 2 7.98 -2.34 -8.14
N VAL A 3 7.76 -2.98 -6.99
CA VAL A 3 6.87 -2.45 -5.94
C VAL A 3 7.51 -1.26 -5.23
N ASN A 4 8.83 -1.25 -5.09
CA ASN A 4 9.56 -0.12 -4.48
C ASN A 4 9.32 1.19 -5.24
N GLU A 5 9.32 1.14 -6.57
CA GLU A 5 8.95 2.30 -7.41
C GLU A 5 7.45 2.61 -7.29
N CYS A 6 6.61 1.57 -7.26
CA CYS A 6 5.15 1.74 -7.20
C CYS A 6 4.66 2.48 -5.95
N VAL A 7 5.31 2.29 -4.80
CA VAL A 7 4.99 3.00 -3.54
C VAL A 7 5.12 4.52 -3.69
N GLY A 8 6.03 4.99 -4.53
CA GLY A 8 6.19 6.42 -4.82
C GLY A 8 4.93 7.06 -5.43
N PHE A 9 4.06 6.26 -6.07
CA PHE A 9 2.82 6.73 -6.66
C PHE A 9 1.62 6.76 -5.69
N LEU A 10 1.77 6.35 -4.42
CA LEU A 10 0.70 6.53 -3.43
C LEU A 10 0.34 8.02 -3.29
N GLY A 11 -0.96 8.32 -3.37
CA GLY A 11 -1.50 9.68 -3.42
C GLY A 11 -1.56 10.29 -4.83
N HIS A 12 -1.05 9.62 -5.86
CA HIS A 12 -1.20 10.04 -7.25
C HIS A 12 -2.40 9.37 -7.93
N SER A 13 -2.93 10.03 -8.95
CA SER A 13 -3.90 9.44 -9.86
C SER A 13 -3.22 8.66 -10.97
N SER A 14 -3.89 7.64 -11.49
CA SER A 14 -3.41 6.89 -12.67
C SER A 14 -3.22 7.73 -13.93
N SER A 15 -3.78 8.95 -13.99
CA SER A 15 -3.56 9.93 -15.06
C SER A 15 -2.30 10.78 -14.89
N PHE A 16 -1.59 10.67 -13.76
CA PHE A 16 -0.30 11.34 -13.58
C PHE A 16 0.72 10.78 -14.59
N PRO A 17 1.38 11.59 -15.43
CA PRO A 17 2.15 11.07 -16.58
C PRO A 17 3.22 10.02 -16.24
N LEU A 18 3.95 10.19 -15.14
CA LEU A 18 4.95 9.21 -14.71
C LEU A 18 4.31 7.91 -14.23
N PHE A 19 3.17 7.99 -13.54
CA PHE A 19 2.47 6.79 -13.09
C PHE A 19 1.78 6.07 -14.24
N ASP A 20 1.17 6.81 -15.17
CA ASP A 20 0.58 6.26 -16.38
C ASP A 20 1.61 5.48 -17.21
N SER A 21 2.80 6.07 -17.39
CA SER A 21 3.93 5.42 -18.08
C SER A 21 4.40 4.17 -17.33
N PHE A 22 4.50 4.24 -15.99
CA PHE A 22 4.85 3.08 -15.16
C PHE A 22 3.84 1.94 -15.32
N LEU A 23 2.53 2.23 -15.31
CA LEU A 23 1.47 1.23 -15.52
C LEU A 23 1.57 0.60 -16.91
N ALA A 24 1.75 1.41 -17.96
CA ALA A 24 1.90 0.94 -19.33
C ALA A 24 3.15 0.05 -19.51
N ASN A 25 4.29 0.44 -18.92
CA ASN A 25 5.52 -0.37 -18.93
C ASN A 25 5.37 -1.72 -18.21
N ASN A 26 4.42 -1.81 -17.27
CA ASN A 26 4.04 -3.05 -16.61
C ASN A 26 2.85 -3.76 -17.29
N GLN A 27 2.50 -3.39 -18.53
CA GLN A 27 1.43 -3.95 -19.35
C GLN A 27 0.02 -3.80 -18.75
N ILE A 28 -0.17 -2.83 -17.85
CA ILE A 28 -1.47 -2.48 -17.30
C ILE A 28 -2.03 -1.35 -18.18
N MET A 29 -2.93 -1.70 -19.09
CA MET A 29 -3.50 -0.76 -20.07
C MET A 29 -4.85 -0.18 -19.65
N THR A 30 -5.49 -0.77 -18.64
CA THR A 30 -6.74 -0.27 -18.08
C THR A 30 -6.48 0.83 -17.06
N ARG A 31 -7.45 1.74 -16.90
CA ARG A 31 -7.40 2.82 -15.90
C ARG A 31 -8.70 2.85 -15.09
N PRO A 32 -8.65 3.17 -13.79
CA PRO A 32 -9.81 3.50 -12.99
C PRO A 32 -10.65 4.59 -13.67
N LYS A 33 -11.97 4.41 -13.68
CA LYS A 33 -12.90 5.35 -14.33
C LYS A 33 -13.40 6.44 -13.37
N GLY A 34 -13.18 6.28 -12.07
CA GLY A 34 -13.72 7.13 -11.02
C GLY A 34 -15.24 7.02 -10.92
N LYS A 35 -15.77 5.81 -11.05
CA LYS A 35 -17.22 5.54 -11.01
C LYS A 35 -17.66 4.81 -9.75
N GLU A 36 -16.76 4.04 -9.17
CA GLU A 36 -16.99 3.26 -7.95
C GLU A 36 -16.15 3.87 -6.83
N SER A 37 -16.58 3.71 -5.59
CA SER A 37 -15.82 4.18 -4.41
C SER A 37 -14.43 3.57 -4.35
N TYR A 38 -14.26 2.38 -4.90
CA TYR A 38 -12.99 1.65 -4.91
C TYR A 38 -12.81 0.85 -6.19
N GLU A 39 -11.74 1.11 -6.93
CA GLU A 39 -11.38 0.39 -8.15
C GLU A 39 -10.00 -0.26 -8.01
N THR A 40 -9.79 -1.43 -8.62
CA THR A 40 -8.49 -2.13 -8.54
C THR A 40 -7.90 -2.39 -9.92
N LEU A 41 -6.57 -2.27 -10.00
CA LEU A 41 -5.77 -2.77 -11.11
C LEU A 41 -4.87 -3.90 -10.60
N LYS A 42 -4.55 -4.86 -11.45
CA LYS A 42 -3.68 -5.98 -11.10
C LYS A 42 -2.51 -6.05 -12.07
N SER A 43 -1.34 -6.42 -11.56
CA SER A 43 -0.22 -6.84 -12.42
C SER A 43 -0.60 -8.09 -13.23
N LEU A 44 0.12 -8.30 -14.33
CA LEU A 44 -0.10 -9.43 -15.24
C LEU A 44 -0.01 -10.80 -14.54
N ASP A 45 0.89 -10.94 -13.58
CA ASP A 45 1.06 -12.14 -12.76
C ASP A 45 0.07 -12.24 -11.58
N HIS A 46 -0.80 -11.24 -11.42
CA HIS A 46 -1.74 -11.08 -10.31
C HIS A 46 -1.09 -11.07 -8.92
N LYS A 47 0.21 -10.78 -8.83
CA LYS A 47 0.96 -10.72 -7.57
C LYS A 47 0.99 -9.33 -6.96
N THR A 48 0.57 -8.31 -7.69
CA THR A 48 0.40 -6.95 -7.17
C THR A 48 -0.99 -6.45 -7.51
N VAL A 49 -1.70 -5.93 -6.51
CA VAL A 49 -2.99 -5.26 -6.66
C VAL A 49 -2.79 -3.81 -6.26
N LEU A 50 -3.22 -2.91 -7.13
CA LEU A 50 -3.21 -1.47 -6.94
C LEU A 50 -4.65 -1.04 -6.74
N SER A 51 -4.92 -0.35 -5.64
CA SER A 51 -6.27 0.01 -5.29
C SER A 51 -6.44 1.52 -5.21
N PHE A 52 -7.54 1.99 -5.77
CA PHE A 52 -7.81 3.40 -5.99
C PHE A 52 -9.11 3.81 -5.32
N GLN A 53 -9.06 4.87 -4.55
CA GLN A 53 -10.24 5.55 -3.98
C GLN A 53 -10.69 6.69 -4.89
N LEU A 54 -11.95 7.12 -4.78
CA LEU A 54 -12.37 8.38 -5.37
C LEU A 54 -11.62 9.57 -4.76
N LEU A 55 -11.41 10.62 -5.56
CA LEU A 55 -10.71 11.83 -5.13
C LEU A 55 -11.34 12.47 -3.89
N ALA A 56 -12.68 12.49 -3.83
CA ALA A 56 -13.42 13.11 -2.73
C ALA A 56 -13.15 12.36 -1.42
N ASP A 57 -13.37 11.05 -1.42
CA ASP A 57 -13.15 10.15 -0.28
C ASP A 57 -11.68 10.21 0.18
N PHE A 58 -10.73 10.14 -0.75
CA PHE A 58 -9.31 10.24 -0.42
C PHE A 58 -8.99 11.57 0.27
N LYS A 59 -9.54 12.70 -0.19
CA LYS A 59 -9.30 14.02 0.42
C LYS A 59 -9.92 14.17 1.82
N GLU A 60 -11.05 13.52 2.05
CA GLU A 60 -11.76 13.57 3.33
C GLU A 60 -11.08 12.66 4.37
N GLU A 61 -10.66 11.47 3.96
CA GLU A 61 -10.21 10.42 4.87
C GLU A 61 -8.70 10.33 5.02
N SER A 62 -7.91 10.65 4.00
CA SER A 62 -6.47 10.39 4.01
C SER A 62 -5.69 11.40 4.84
N LEU A 63 -4.68 10.92 5.55
CA LEU A 63 -3.77 11.76 6.32
C LEU A 63 -2.59 12.30 5.51
N ILE A 64 -2.42 11.85 4.27
CA ILE A 64 -1.44 12.42 3.32
C ILE A 64 -2.19 13.20 2.23
N PRO A 65 -1.59 14.27 1.66
CA PRO A 65 -2.22 15.04 0.62
C PRO A 65 -2.30 14.27 -0.71
N VAL A 66 -3.29 14.61 -1.53
CA VAL A 66 -3.32 14.25 -2.94
C VAL A 66 -2.12 14.89 -3.65
N LYS A 67 -1.41 14.11 -4.46
CA LYS A 67 -0.16 14.53 -5.12
C LYS A 67 -0.32 14.86 -6.61
N SER A 68 -1.46 14.54 -7.22
CA SER A 68 -1.76 14.89 -8.61
C SER A 68 -3.25 14.95 -8.89
N GLU A 69 -3.63 15.65 -9.96
CA GLU A 69 -5.03 15.69 -10.44
C GLU A 69 -5.50 14.35 -10.99
N GLY A 70 -6.80 14.08 -10.83
CA GLY A 70 -7.49 12.92 -11.39
C GLY A 70 -8.69 12.49 -10.53
N LYS A 71 -9.57 11.64 -11.08
CA LYS A 71 -10.82 11.23 -10.42
C LYS A 71 -10.64 10.17 -9.35
N SER A 72 -9.62 9.34 -9.48
CA SER A 72 -9.30 8.27 -8.54
C SER A 72 -7.83 8.33 -8.16
N ILE A 73 -7.52 8.12 -6.89
CA ILE A 73 -6.20 8.25 -6.29
C ILE A 73 -5.74 6.88 -5.79
N LEU A 74 -4.51 6.49 -6.11
CA LEU A 74 -3.91 5.27 -5.58
C LEU A 74 -3.73 5.41 -4.06
N SER A 75 -4.44 4.59 -3.30
CA SER A 75 -4.43 4.62 -1.84
C SER A 75 -3.75 3.41 -1.23
N GLU A 76 -3.65 2.31 -1.98
CA GLU A 76 -3.18 1.04 -1.44
C GLU A 76 -2.50 0.18 -2.50
N ILE A 77 -1.48 -0.55 -2.05
CA ILE A 77 -0.75 -1.53 -2.82
C ILE A 77 -0.69 -2.83 -2.01
N GLU A 78 -1.24 -3.89 -2.57
CA GLU A 78 -1.18 -5.24 -2.02
C GLU A 78 -0.23 -6.09 -2.86
N VAL A 79 0.65 -6.84 -2.20
CA VAL A 79 1.63 -7.71 -2.85
C VAL A 79 1.56 -9.09 -2.26
N HIS A 80 1.41 -10.10 -3.12
CA HIS A 80 1.36 -11.50 -2.73
C HIS A 80 2.69 -12.21 -2.95
N THR A 81 2.88 -13.27 -2.17
CA THR A 81 4.03 -14.17 -2.35
C THR A 81 4.10 -14.71 -3.79
N GLY A 82 5.33 -14.82 -4.29
CA GLY A 82 5.64 -15.12 -5.68
C GLY A 82 5.86 -13.90 -6.57
N ASN A 83 5.64 -12.67 -6.08
CA ASN A 83 6.13 -11.48 -6.77
C ASN A 83 7.66 -11.51 -6.87
N THR A 84 8.21 -11.28 -8.05
CA THR A 84 9.66 -11.29 -8.31
C THR A 84 10.30 -9.90 -8.29
N GLY A 85 9.51 -8.85 -8.12
CA GLY A 85 9.97 -7.48 -8.03
C GLY A 85 10.58 -7.14 -6.68
N THR A 86 11.32 -6.04 -6.63
CA THR A 86 11.86 -5.48 -5.39
C THR A 86 10.73 -4.94 -4.52
N LEU A 87 10.70 -5.35 -3.25
CA LEU A 87 9.81 -4.81 -2.24
C LEU A 87 10.47 -3.61 -1.52
N PRO A 88 9.69 -2.61 -1.10
CA PRO A 88 10.22 -1.44 -0.41
C PRO A 88 10.80 -1.78 0.97
N TYR A 89 11.65 -0.89 1.47
CA TYR A 89 12.31 -0.99 2.78
C TYR A 89 13.15 -2.28 2.96
N GLY A 90 13.55 -2.91 1.84
CA GLY A 90 14.28 -4.17 1.85
C GLY A 90 13.47 -5.36 2.36
N LEU A 91 12.13 -5.26 2.40
CA LEU A 91 11.26 -6.35 2.84
C LEU A 91 11.38 -7.59 1.94
N SER A 92 11.08 -8.76 2.52
CA SER A 92 11.07 -10.03 1.82
C SER A 92 9.98 -10.93 2.37
N PHE A 93 9.37 -11.75 1.51
CA PHE A 93 8.45 -12.82 1.93
C PHE A 93 9.13 -13.92 2.77
N LYS A 94 10.47 -13.92 2.83
CA LYS A 94 11.26 -14.82 3.68
C LYS A 94 11.59 -14.22 5.05
N ASP A 95 11.25 -12.96 5.28
CA ASP A 95 11.56 -12.29 6.55
C ASP A 95 10.82 -12.95 7.72
N ARG A 96 11.48 -12.97 8.87
CA ARG A 96 10.82 -13.27 10.15
C ARG A 96 10.36 -11.98 10.81
N VAL A 97 9.54 -12.10 11.84
CA VAL A 97 9.02 -10.95 12.60
C VAL A 97 10.15 -10.04 13.10
N GLU A 98 11.26 -10.62 13.54
CA GLU A 98 12.43 -9.90 14.04
C GLU A 98 13.13 -9.10 12.92
N ASP A 99 13.19 -9.64 11.71
CA ASP A 99 13.79 -8.97 10.55
C ASP A 99 12.93 -7.78 10.11
N ILE A 100 11.60 -7.96 10.09
CA ILE A 100 10.66 -6.88 9.75
C ILE A 100 10.75 -5.75 10.77
N LYS A 101 10.79 -6.07 12.07
CA LYS A 101 10.94 -5.06 13.14
C LYS A 101 12.20 -4.23 12.98
N LYS A 102 13.32 -4.83 12.54
CA LYS A 102 14.56 -4.08 12.26
C LYS A 102 14.42 -3.12 11.07
N LYS A 103 13.58 -3.44 10.09
CA LYS A 103 13.37 -2.64 8.87
C LYS A 103 12.34 -1.54 9.08
N LEU A 104 11.23 -1.84 9.76
CA LEU A 104 10.05 -0.97 9.85
C LEU A 104 9.85 -0.34 11.23
N ASN A 105 10.65 -0.73 12.24
CA ASN A 105 10.54 -0.31 13.63
C ASN A 105 9.26 -0.81 14.34
N ASN A 106 8.33 0.10 14.65
CA ASN A 106 7.30 -0.12 15.65
C ASN A 106 6.03 -0.75 15.07
N ILE A 107 5.57 -1.82 15.72
CA ILE A 107 4.25 -2.40 15.48
C ILE A 107 3.22 -1.50 16.15
N VAL A 108 2.24 -1.06 15.38
CA VAL A 108 1.11 -0.23 15.86
C VAL A 108 -0.18 -1.05 16.02
N ASP A 109 -0.24 -2.23 15.39
CA ASP A 109 -1.35 -3.17 15.59
C ASP A 109 -0.91 -4.63 15.42
N ASN A 110 -1.58 -5.54 16.13
CA ASN A 110 -1.34 -6.97 16.08
C ASN A 110 -2.66 -7.73 16.20
N VAL A 111 -3.18 -8.15 15.05
CA VAL A 111 -4.40 -8.95 14.97
C VAL A 111 -4.03 -10.41 14.79
N SER A 112 -4.51 -11.26 15.71
CA SER A 112 -4.36 -12.71 15.62
C SER A 112 -5.74 -13.35 15.54
N ILE A 113 -6.03 -13.99 14.42
CA ILE A 113 -7.25 -14.75 14.17
C ILE A 113 -6.88 -16.22 13.90
N PRO A 114 -7.83 -17.16 13.97
CA PRO A 114 -7.53 -18.55 13.61
C PRO A 114 -6.84 -18.62 12.25
N GLU A 115 -5.72 -19.33 12.21
CA GLU A 115 -4.90 -19.57 11.01
C GLU A 115 -4.20 -18.35 10.38
N ARG A 116 -4.36 -17.14 10.92
CA ARG A 116 -3.69 -15.94 10.37
C ARG A 116 -3.24 -14.97 11.45
N LYS A 117 -2.12 -14.33 11.18
CA LYS A 117 -1.63 -13.23 12.00
C LYS A 117 -1.35 -12.04 11.10
N ILE A 118 -1.72 -10.85 11.55
CA ILE A 118 -1.49 -9.60 10.85
C ILE A 118 -0.72 -8.70 11.80
N LEU A 119 0.44 -8.23 11.36
CA LEU A 119 1.22 -7.21 12.05
C LEU A 119 1.20 -5.95 11.23
N THR A 120 0.75 -4.84 11.81
CA THR A 120 0.74 -3.54 11.14
C THR A 120 1.81 -2.65 11.75
N PHE A 121 2.58 -2.01 10.87
CA PHE A 121 3.65 -1.08 11.20
C PHE A 121 3.31 0.29 10.66
N HIS A 122 3.75 1.34 11.34
CA HIS A 122 3.72 2.71 10.81
C HIS A 122 5.15 3.13 10.46
N HIS A 123 5.41 3.35 9.18
CA HIS A 123 6.74 3.64 8.65
C HIS A 123 6.65 4.54 7.42
N ASP A 124 7.48 5.59 7.36
CA ASP A 124 7.52 6.56 6.26
C ASP A 124 6.14 7.15 5.89
N SER A 125 5.36 7.54 6.91
CA SER A 125 3.99 8.06 6.77
C SER A 125 2.99 7.07 6.14
N LEU A 126 3.34 5.80 6.03
CA LEU A 126 2.50 4.72 5.53
C LEU A 126 2.18 3.70 6.62
N LEU A 127 1.05 3.03 6.46
CA LEU A 127 0.78 1.79 7.18
C LEU A 127 1.19 0.61 6.31
N ILE A 128 1.89 -0.33 6.93
CA ILE A 128 2.40 -1.54 6.30
C ILE A 128 1.90 -2.73 7.10
N SER A 129 0.96 -3.48 6.55
CA SER A 129 0.41 -4.70 7.15
C SER A 129 1.07 -5.93 6.54
N ILE A 130 1.65 -6.78 7.39
CA ILE A 130 2.28 -8.04 7.02
C ILE A 130 1.36 -9.19 7.45
N PHE A 131 0.97 -10.02 6.48
CA PHE A 131 0.02 -11.11 6.70
C PHE A 131 0.76 -12.44 6.69
N PHE A 132 0.62 -13.16 7.80
CA PHE A 132 1.18 -14.48 8.03
C PHE A 132 0.10 -15.54 7.96
N ASN A 133 0.41 -16.68 7.33
CA ASN A 133 -0.43 -17.87 7.34
C ASN A 133 -0.24 -18.69 8.63
N LYS A 134 -0.95 -19.81 8.76
CA LYS A 134 -0.84 -20.73 9.90
C LYS A 134 0.56 -21.31 10.14
N ASN A 135 1.37 -21.38 9.09
CA ASN A 135 2.76 -21.84 9.14
C ASN A 135 3.73 -20.71 9.52
N LYS A 136 3.23 -19.51 9.83
CA LYS A 136 4.01 -18.30 10.11
C LYS A 136 4.83 -17.81 8.91
N GLU A 137 4.39 -18.13 7.70
CA GLU A 137 4.99 -17.63 6.46
C GLU A 137 4.24 -16.40 5.98
N ILE A 138 4.96 -15.41 5.47
CA ILE A 138 4.35 -14.21 4.88
C ILE A 138 3.75 -14.61 3.53
N PHE A 139 2.44 -14.39 3.37
CA PHE A 139 1.77 -14.61 2.09
C PHE A 139 1.34 -13.31 1.41
N MET A 140 1.28 -12.20 2.16
CA MET A 140 0.86 -10.91 1.66
C MET A 140 1.46 -9.75 2.45
N ILE A 141 1.81 -8.69 1.74
CA ILE A 141 2.26 -7.41 2.29
C ILE A 141 1.38 -6.33 1.68
N LYS A 142 0.75 -5.52 2.52
CA LYS A 142 -0.13 -4.42 2.11
C LYS A 142 0.45 -3.11 2.61
N MET A 143 0.60 -2.14 1.72
CA MET A 143 1.07 -0.79 2.04
C MET A 143 -0.02 0.18 1.64
N PHE A 144 -0.41 1.06 2.55
CA PHE A 144 -1.52 1.96 2.30
C PHE A 144 -1.33 3.30 2.99
N VAL A 145 -1.97 4.29 2.38
CA VAL A 145 -2.11 5.63 2.93
C VAL A 145 -2.94 5.55 4.21
N PRO A 146 -2.45 6.03 5.35
CA PRO A 146 -3.22 6.01 6.58
C PRO A 146 -4.38 7.01 6.52
N SER A 147 -5.51 6.64 7.13
CA SER A 147 -6.73 7.44 7.21
C SER A 147 -6.92 8.08 8.58
N ILE A 148 -7.86 9.02 8.69
CA ILE A 148 -8.32 9.59 9.97
C ILE A 148 -8.79 8.52 10.97
N TYR A 149 -9.35 7.41 10.47
CA TYR A 149 -9.75 6.27 11.29
C TYR A 149 -8.54 5.54 11.84
N ASP A 150 -7.50 5.35 11.04
CA ASP A 150 -6.26 4.72 11.48
C ASP A 150 -5.56 5.56 12.55
N LYS A 151 -5.50 6.89 12.39
CA LYS A 151 -4.99 7.78 13.44
C LYS A 151 -5.74 7.61 14.75
N LYS A 152 -7.07 7.58 14.70
CA LYS A 152 -7.92 7.43 15.88
C LYS A 152 -7.70 6.08 16.57
N ASN A 153 -7.59 5.00 15.81
CA ASN A 153 -7.58 3.64 16.35
C ASN A 153 -6.17 3.14 16.71
N LEU A 154 -5.14 3.58 15.98
CA LEU A 154 -3.76 3.09 16.10
C LEU A 154 -2.83 4.10 16.77
N GLY A 155 -3.29 5.32 17.06
CA GLY A 155 -2.49 6.34 17.73
C GLY A 155 -1.29 6.83 16.89
N ILE A 156 -1.38 6.73 15.56
CA ILE A 156 -0.32 7.14 14.65
C ILE A 156 -0.36 8.66 14.38
N GLU A 157 0.81 9.27 14.26
CA GLU A 157 0.96 10.68 13.86
C GLU A 157 1.68 10.77 12.53
N ILE A 158 1.11 11.51 11.57
CA ILE A 158 1.81 11.83 10.32
C ILE A 158 2.52 13.16 10.49
N ASN A 159 3.84 13.13 10.38
CA ASN A 159 4.64 14.34 10.24
C ASN A 159 4.42 14.89 8.84
N ASN A 160 3.47 15.81 8.68
CA ASN A 160 3.38 16.57 7.44
C ASN A 160 4.66 17.40 7.31
N PRO A 161 5.47 17.24 6.24
CA PRO A 161 6.43 18.29 5.91
C PRO A 161 5.60 19.56 5.68
N ALA A 162 5.96 20.63 6.40
CA ALA A 162 5.25 21.89 6.39
C ALA A 162 4.90 22.35 4.96
N ARG A 163 3.66 22.81 4.79
CA ARG A 163 3.16 23.43 3.55
C ARG A 163 3.99 24.64 3.15
#